data_AF-A0AAW1V0I3-F1
#
_entry.id   AF-A0AAW1V0I3-F1
#
_cell.length_a   1.000
_cell.length_b   1.000
_cell.length_c   1.000
_cell.angle_alpha   90.00
_cell.angle_beta   90.00
_cell.angle_gamma   90.00
#
_symmetry.space_group_name_H-M   'P 1'
#
loop_
_entity.id
_entity.type
_entity.pdbx_description
1 polymer ?
#
loop_
_entity_poly.entity_id
_entity_poly.type
_entity_poly.pdbx_seq_one_letter_code
_entity_poly.pdbx_strand_id
1 'polypeptide(L)'
;MTIEESDANNLQEDVKDKKPQEPLKPLTLEILKAIKDSQQQHGLRHGDYQRYRGYCSRRIRRLRKVLKLPQGDRRHFKRRDVNEQHLLHPNSDERYLHIYLVMTERCWAYAMQLRQESNTEPRKKFHLIQKLRKASTYALQLEELCKVERCDARTKLEAQAYAAWIQGTLEFELHLWLKATENLKKAQVIYEKLSSTLPEEDQLTYKQRVEEIAPSLRYCAYNIGDEKAVDLLELKSQGILENFETLVAQTKTKTAQVLQEIQWFGVKVPVTIERIRLFLLGIEGLDESLKNAEDTQAKIKILEDLFIDLRDIISLARESARTEKQNQILLSYLLSIRVQRTSQRNLLLVQQTRRAQDCVRLLDIVIQQTTELTQNDIIKNDEQAQKHYNEQIHAYKILRSFYLAKTQAAQKRWKEAAVLYDITQNAVNEKPLNLLFTELEQLMKYVQERVEIEKTKARANFVLEKEDENISIVPQKVYKSKKPLIERLDDFREEPQLLSKNPNLVSLPTAMEPIPVKPLFYDLALNFVEFPDLSEKLESVQKSKQGAGISGFVKGLWGWGKK
;
A
#
# COMPACT_ATOMS: atom_id res chain seq x y z
N MET A 1 -51.34 1.36 -61.85
CA MET A 1 -51.32 2.24 -60.67
C MET A 1 -50.58 1.51 -59.59
N THR A 2 -49.64 2.23 -59.01
CA THR A 2 -48.66 1.88 -57.97
C THR A 2 -49.30 1.54 -56.62
N ILE A 3 -48.44 1.07 -55.69
CA ILE A 3 -48.66 0.65 -54.28
C ILE A 3 -48.83 -0.88 -54.26
N GLU A 4 -48.01 -1.70 -53.61
CA GLU A 4 -47.20 -1.60 -52.39
C GLU A 4 -46.14 -2.73 -52.48
N GLU A 5 -44.93 -2.55 -51.96
CA GLU A 5 -44.28 -3.54 -51.10
C GLU A 5 -42.91 -3.06 -50.60
N SER A 6 -42.67 -3.45 -49.36
CA SER A 6 -41.60 -3.12 -48.43
C SER A 6 -40.20 -3.46 -48.93
N ASP A 7 -39.22 -2.60 -48.60
CA ASP A 7 -37.87 -3.07 -48.30
C ASP A 7 -37.21 -2.16 -47.24
N ALA A 8 -36.94 -2.77 -46.10
CA ALA A 8 -36.21 -2.19 -44.99
C ALA A 8 -34.72 -2.11 -45.34
N ASN A 9 -34.24 -0.90 -45.65
CA ASN A 9 -32.81 -0.65 -45.86
C ASN A 9 -32.15 -0.09 -44.59
N ASN A 10 -31.19 -0.89 -44.12
CA ASN A 10 -30.17 -0.66 -43.10
C ASN A 10 -29.72 0.80 -42.92
N LEU A 11 -29.92 1.31 -41.70
CA LEU A 11 -29.10 2.35 -41.09
C LEU A 11 -27.91 1.68 -40.40
N GLN A 12 -26.75 1.65 -41.06
CA GLN A 12 -25.46 1.51 -40.38
C GLN A 12 -24.80 2.88 -40.39
N GLU A 13 -25.07 3.67 -39.35
CA GLU A 13 -24.17 4.75 -38.95
C GLU A 13 -22.99 4.12 -38.21
N ASP A 14 -21.80 4.28 -38.77
CA ASP A 14 -20.53 3.93 -38.16
C ASP A 14 -20.35 4.67 -36.82
N VAL A 15 -20.70 4.02 -35.72
CA VAL A 15 -20.32 4.44 -34.37
C VAL A 15 -18.83 4.16 -34.20
N LYS A 16 -17.99 5.15 -34.53
CA LYS A 16 -16.58 5.15 -34.12
C LYS A 16 -16.52 5.36 -32.61
N ASP A 17 -16.16 4.29 -31.91
CA ASP A 17 -15.81 4.26 -30.49
C ASP A 17 -14.91 5.45 -30.10
N LYS A 18 -15.48 6.40 -29.35
CA LYS A 18 -14.71 7.42 -28.64
C LYS A 18 -14.11 6.76 -27.41
N LYS A 19 -12.81 6.49 -27.44
CA LYS A 19 -12.01 6.15 -26.26
C LYS A 19 -12.24 7.19 -25.15
N PRO A 20 -12.37 6.78 -23.87
CA PRO A 20 -12.53 7.71 -22.76
C PRO A 20 -11.30 8.63 -22.67
N GLN A 21 -11.54 9.94 -22.75
CA GLN A 21 -10.49 10.95 -22.61
C GLN A 21 -10.01 10.98 -21.16
N GLU A 22 -8.70 10.78 -20.95
CA GLU A 22 -8.05 10.91 -19.64
C GLU A 22 -8.33 12.31 -19.04
N PRO A 23 -8.54 12.43 -17.70
CA PRO A 23 -8.76 13.71 -17.06
C PRO A 23 -7.52 14.60 -17.23
N LEU A 24 -7.71 15.77 -17.84
CA LEU A 24 -6.64 16.73 -18.09
C LEU A 24 -6.04 17.21 -16.75
N LYS A 25 -4.71 17.15 -16.61
CA LYS A 25 -4.01 17.65 -15.42
C LYS A 25 -4.31 19.14 -15.19
N PRO A 26 -4.64 19.54 -13.95
CA PRO A 26 -4.86 20.95 -13.64
C PRO A 26 -3.54 21.72 -13.69
N LEU A 27 -3.62 23.00 -14.06
CA LEU A 27 -2.47 23.89 -14.14
C LEU A 27 -2.19 24.51 -12.76
N THR A 28 -0.98 24.27 -12.25
CA THR A 28 -0.56 24.74 -10.93
C THR A 28 0.52 25.80 -11.07
N LEU A 29 0.36 26.93 -10.37
CA LEU A 29 1.38 27.97 -10.35
C LEU A 29 1.43 28.63 -8.96
N GLU A 30 2.53 28.36 -8.26
CA GLU A 30 2.87 28.99 -6.98
C GLU A 30 3.52 30.35 -7.25
N ILE A 31 2.69 31.37 -7.45
CA ILE A 31 3.08 32.71 -7.86
C ILE A 31 4.03 33.33 -6.82
N LEU A 32 3.65 33.31 -5.54
CA LEU A 32 4.42 34.01 -4.49
C LEU A 32 5.81 33.38 -4.30
N LYS A 33 5.89 32.04 -4.31
CA LYS A 33 7.15 31.30 -4.20
C LYS A 33 8.03 31.56 -5.43
N ALA A 34 7.47 31.43 -6.63
CA ALA A 34 8.20 31.64 -7.88
C ALA A 34 8.80 33.05 -7.99
N ILE A 35 8.10 34.09 -7.53
CA ILE A 35 8.65 35.45 -7.51
C ILE A 35 9.71 35.62 -6.43
N LYS A 36 9.51 35.10 -5.21
CA LYS A 36 10.49 35.25 -4.11
C LYS A 36 11.81 34.55 -4.45
N ASP A 37 11.75 33.33 -4.97
CA ASP A 37 12.94 32.59 -5.42
C ASP A 37 13.67 33.34 -6.53
N SER A 38 12.92 33.81 -7.54
CA SER A 38 13.50 34.56 -8.67
C SER A 38 14.11 35.88 -8.22
N GLN A 39 13.48 36.59 -7.28
CA GLN A 39 13.96 37.85 -6.73
C GLN A 39 15.25 37.63 -5.91
N GLN A 40 15.26 36.65 -5.01
CA GLN A 40 16.42 36.32 -4.17
C GLN A 40 17.63 35.88 -5.01
N GLN A 41 17.41 35.03 -6.02
CA GLN A 41 18.49 34.49 -6.86
C GLN A 41 19.08 35.53 -7.82
N HIS A 42 18.28 36.49 -8.30
CA HIS A 42 18.66 37.36 -9.43
C HIS A 42 18.85 38.83 -9.09
N GLY A 43 19.17 39.16 -7.83
CA GLY A 43 19.73 40.45 -7.44
C GLY A 43 19.02 41.14 -6.28
N LEU A 44 17.76 40.81 -5.99
CA LEU A 44 16.98 41.53 -4.99
C LEU A 44 17.46 41.26 -3.56
N ARG A 45 18.20 40.17 -3.32
CA ARG A 45 18.92 39.93 -2.06
C ARG A 45 19.89 41.08 -1.71
N HIS A 46 20.43 41.77 -2.72
CA HIS A 46 21.32 42.93 -2.56
C HIS A 46 20.66 44.26 -3.00
N GLY A 47 19.34 44.27 -3.23
CA GLY A 47 18.61 45.46 -3.66
C GLY A 47 18.83 45.88 -5.13
N ASP A 48 19.40 45.00 -5.98
CA ASP A 48 19.67 45.32 -7.38
C ASP A 48 18.45 45.02 -8.28
N TYR A 49 17.59 46.03 -8.43
CA TYR A 49 16.38 45.96 -9.27
C TYR A 49 16.68 45.94 -10.77
N GLN A 50 17.80 46.54 -11.21
CA GLN A 50 18.20 46.58 -12.62
C GLN A 50 18.57 45.19 -13.12
N ARG A 51 19.35 44.43 -12.33
CA ARG A 51 19.70 43.05 -12.63
C ARG A 51 18.49 42.14 -12.69
N TYR A 52 17.57 42.26 -11.73
CA TYR A 52 16.32 41.48 -11.73
C TYR A 52 15.45 41.79 -12.95
N ARG A 53 15.27 43.07 -13.31
CA ARG A 53 14.58 43.49 -14.55
C ARG A 53 15.23 42.89 -15.80
N GLY A 54 16.57 42.88 -15.86
CA GLY A 54 17.34 42.28 -16.95
C GLY A 54 17.12 40.76 -17.05
N TYR A 55 17.02 40.07 -15.92
CA TYR A 55 16.61 38.67 -15.85
C TYR A 55 15.19 38.45 -16.39
N CYS A 56 14.20 39.21 -15.91
CA CYS A 56 12.81 39.09 -16.36
C CYS A 56 12.70 39.28 -17.87
N SER A 57 13.43 40.25 -18.43
CA SER A 57 13.47 40.51 -19.89
C SER A 57 13.99 39.30 -20.68
N ARG A 58 15.07 38.67 -20.22
CA ARG A 58 15.62 37.46 -20.83
C ARG A 58 14.71 36.25 -20.65
N ARG A 59 14.06 36.10 -19.48
CA ARG A 59 13.10 35.03 -19.20
C ARG A 59 11.87 35.11 -20.10
N ILE A 60 11.29 36.30 -20.30
CA ILE A 60 10.17 36.52 -21.25
C ILE A 60 10.58 36.10 -22.66
N ARG A 61 11.77 36.51 -23.13
CA ARG A 61 12.27 36.15 -24.46
C ARG A 61 12.40 34.63 -24.63
N ARG A 62 12.92 33.93 -23.61
CA ARG A 62 13.06 32.47 -23.62
C ARG A 62 11.70 31.77 -23.60
N LEU A 63 10.80 32.18 -22.70
CA LEU A 63 9.45 31.60 -22.60
C LEU A 63 8.70 31.72 -23.92
N ARG A 64 8.72 32.90 -24.54
CA ARG A 64 8.06 33.12 -25.83
C ARG A 64 8.69 32.34 -26.98
N LYS A 65 10.00 32.13 -26.97
CA LYS A 65 10.68 31.28 -27.96
C LYS A 65 10.28 29.81 -27.80
N VAL A 66 10.24 29.30 -26.56
CA VAL A 66 9.87 27.91 -26.25
C VAL A 66 8.41 27.65 -26.58
N LEU A 67 7.51 28.55 -26.20
CA LEU A 67 6.07 28.46 -26.43
C LEU A 67 5.65 28.84 -27.86
N LYS A 68 6.61 29.13 -28.74
CA LYS A 68 6.37 29.53 -30.15
C LYS A 68 5.41 30.72 -30.28
N LEU A 69 5.47 31.68 -29.34
CA LEU A 69 4.72 32.95 -29.33
C LEU A 69 5.65 34.17 -29.51
N PRO A 70 6.34 34.33 -30.65
CA PRO A 70 7.11 35.54 -30.93
C PRO A 70 6.18 36.74 -31.18
N GLN A 71 6.54 37.91 -30.67
CA GLN A 71 5.77 39.16 -30.84
C GLN A 71 6.00 39.86 -32.21
N GLY A 72 6.41 39.10 -33.21
CA GLY A 72 6.74 39.61 -34.54
C GLY A 72 8.13 39.20 -35.00
N ASP A 73 8.39 39.57 -36.25
CA ASP A 73 9.65 39.31 -36.94
C ASP A 73 10.56 40.54 -36.86
N ARG A 74 11.78 40.43 -37.38
CA ARG A 74 12.78 41.53 -37.36
C ARG A 74 12.26 42.86 -37.96
N ARG A 75 11.27 42.82 -38.85
CA ARG A 75 10.74 43.99 -39.57
C ARG A 75 9.34 44.43 -39.12
N HIS A 76 8.53 43.54 -38.54
CA HIS A 76 7.13 43.83 -38.24
C HIS A 76 6.77 43.34 -36.84
N PHE A 77 6.21 44.22 -36.03
CA PHE A 77 5.65 43.87 -34.74
C PHE A 77 4.24 43.28 -34.92
N LYS A 78 3.99 42.12 -34.32
CA LYS A 78 2.66 41.49 -34.25
C LYS A 78 2.36 41.16 -32.79
N ARG A 79 1.38 41.83 -32.21
CA ARG A 79 0.97 41.57 -30.83
C ARG A 79 0.36 40.16 -30.75
N ARG A 80 1.07 39.26 -30.08
CA ARG A 80 0.61 37.90 -29.74
C ARG A 80 0.52 37.79 -28.23
N ASP A 81 -0.68 37.98 -27.73
CA ASP A 81 -1.02 37.85 -26.32
C ASP A 81 -1.41 36.40 -26.03
N VAL A 82 -1.30 35.98 -24.76
CA VAL A 82 -1.74 34.65 -24.36
C VAL A 82 -3.25 34.69 -24.16
N ASN A 83 -3.98 33.93 -24.97
CA ASN A 83 -5.44 33.76 -24.90
C ASN A 83 -5.81 32.48 -24.13
N GLU A 84 -7.06 32.40 -23.66
CA GLU A 84 -7.63 31.23 -22.96
C GLU A 84 -7.51 29.93 -23.77
N GLN A 85 -7.61 30.02 -25.10
CA GLN A 85 -7.46 28.89 -26.03
C GLN A 85 -6.09 28.19 -25.89
N HIS A 86 -5.03 28.89 -25.47
CA HIS A 86 -3.72 28.29 -25.24
C HIS A 86 -3.67 27.44 -23.97
N LEU A 87 -4.55 27.71 -23.00
CA LEU A 87 -4.66 26.98 -21.73
C LEU A 87 -5.62 25.79 -21.83
N LEU A 88 -6.59 25.83 -22.75
CA LEU A 88 -7.56 24.76 -22.99
C LEU A 88 -7.00 23.59 -23.81
N HIS A 89 -5.87 23.79 -24.53
CA HIS A 89 -5.27 22.74 -25.33
C HIS A 89 -4.76 21.57 -24.44
N PRO A 90 -5.02 20.29 -24.77
CA PRO A 90 -4.67 19.15 -23.92
C PRO A 90 -3.21 19.15 -23.42
N ASN A 91 -2.27 19.49 -24.31
CA ASN A 91 -0.83 19.58 -24.03
C ASN A 91 -0.35 20.99 -23.60
N SER A 92 -1.20 21.82 -22.99
CA SER A 92 -0.80 23.16 -22.56
C SER A 92 0.18 23.12 -21.38
N ASP A 93 1.15 24.03 -21.39
CA ASP A 93 2.22 24.14 -20.39
C ASP A 93 1.91 25.30 -19.41
N GLU A 94 2.19 25.14 -18.11
CA GLU A 94 2.04 26.17 -17.07
C GLU A 94 2.85 27.44 -17.39
N ARG A 95 3.87 27.30 -18.24
CA ARG A 95 4.71 28.38 -18.76
C ARG A 95 3.94 29.51 -19.45
N TYR A 96 2.73 29.28 -19.94
CA TYR A 96 1.88 30.35 -20.49
C TYR A 96 1.52 31.40 -19.43
N LEU A 97 1.17 30.97 -18.22
CA LEU A 97 0.86 31.87 -17.08
C LEU A 97 2.11 32.64 -16.64
N HIS A 98 3.28 32.00 -16.67
CA HIS A 98 4.55 32.66 -16.36
C HIS A 98 4.88 33.84 -17.29
N ILE A 99 4.34 33.93 -18.51
CA ILE A 99 4.59 35.08 -19.39
C ILE A 99 4.06 36.36 -18.74
N TYR A 100 2.79 36.38 -18.33
CA TYR A 100 2.19 37.56 -17.72
C TYR A 100 2.79 37.85 -16.33
N LEU A 101 3.06 36.82 -15.53
CA LEU A 101 3.75 36.99 -14.25
C LEU A 101 5.10 37.70 -14.42
N VAL A 102 5.96 37.23 -15.32
CA VAL A 102 7.29 37.83 -15.52
C VAL A 102 7.19 39.21 -16.22
N MET A 103 6.15 39.44 -17.03
CA MET A 103 5.87 40.77 -17.61
C MET A 103 5.48 41.80 -16.54
N THR A 104 4.67 41.41 -15.57
CA THR A 104 4.32 42.21 -14.39
C THR A 104 5.57 42.48 -13.55
N GLU A 105 6.32 41.44 -13.18
CA GLU A 105 7.56 41.55 -12.38
C GLU A 105 8.60 42.46 -13.05
N ARG A 106 8.76 42.38 -14.38
CA ARG A 106 9.67 43.29 -15.10
C ARG A 106 9.26 44.75 -14.97
N CYS A 107 7.97 45.05 -15.06
CA CYS A 107 7.45 46.41 -14.95
C CYS A 107 7.53 46.91 -13.51
N TRP A 108 7.20 46.05 -12.55
CA TRP A 108 7.32 46.32 -11.11
C TRP A 108 8.78 46.56 -10.70
N ALA A 109 9.72 45.70 -11.10
CA ALA A 109 11.15 45.87 -10.82
C ALA A 109 11.68 47.20 -11.40
N TYR A 110 11.23 47.58 -12.60
CA TYR A 110 11.60 48.87 -13.17
C TYR A 110 10.99 50.03 -12.39
N ALA A 111 9.75 49.92 -11.92
CA ALA A 111 9.14 50.92 -11.05
C ALA A 111 9.93 51.09 -9.74
N MET A 112 10.35 49.99 -9.11
CA MET A 112 11.13 50.03 -7.87
C MET A 112 12.54 50.60 -8.07
N GLN A 113 13.19 50.29 -9.20
CA GLN A 113 14.44 50.97 -9.60
C GLN A 113 14.23 52.49 -9.70
N LEU A 114 13.19 52.92 -10.41
CA LEU A 114 12.87 54.34 -10.57
C LEU A 114 12.50 55.00 -9.25
N ARG A 115 11.98 54.23 -8.28
CA ARG A 115 11.67 54.72 -6.93
C ARG A 115 12.95 55.15 -6.21
N GLN A 116 13.99 54.32 -6.28
CA GLN A 116 15.30 54.66 -5.73
C GLN A 116 15.93 55.87 -6.44
N GLU A 117 15.89 55.90 -7.77
CA GLU A 117 16.42 57.02 -8.58
C GLU A 117 15.66 58.33 -8.36
N SER A 118 14.35 58.26 -8.04
CA SER A 118 13.52 59.44 -7.84
C SER A 118 13.87 60.26 -6.59
N ASN A 119 14.63 59.68 -5.65
CA ASN A 119 15.16 60.40 -4.51
C ASN A 119 16.15 61.50 -4.94
N THR A 120 16.89 61.27 -6.05
CA THR A 120 17.80 62.25 -6.65
C THR A 120 17.15 63.04 -7.79
N GLU A 121 16.25 62.41 -8.54
CA GLU A 121 15.63 62.97 -9.75
C GLU A 121 14.09 62.86 -9.69
N PRO A 122 13.39 63.83 -9.05
CA PRO A 122 11.95 63.73 -8.78
C PRO A 122 11.08 63.51 -10.03
N ARG A 123 11.52 63.97 -11.21
CA ARG A 123 10.82 63.78 -12.48
C ARG A 123 10.65 62.30 -12.86
N LYS A 124 11.50 61.41 -12.33
CA LYS A 124 11.40 59.95 -12.54
C LYS A 124 10.13 59.35 -11.92
N LYS A 125 9.49 60.03 -10.94
CA LYS A 125 8.23 59.60 -10.32
C LYS A 125 7.09 59.43 -11.35
N PHE A 126 7.02 60.28 -12.38
CA PHE A 126 6.04 60.11 -13.47
C PHE A 126 6.25 58.79 -14.23
N HIS A 127 7.51 58.44 -14.49
CA HIS A 127 7.83 57.19 -15.17
C HIS A 127 7.56 55.97 -14.29
N LEU A 128 7.86 56.05 -12.98
CA LEU A 128 7.51 55.04 -11.99
C LEU A 128 6.02 54.71 -12.03
N ILE A 129 5.15 55.73 -11.94
CA ILE A 129 3.70 55.55 -11.95
C ILE A 129 3.25 54.89 -13.26
N GLN A 130 3.79 55.31 -14.40
CA GLN A 130 3.48 54.70 -15.70
C GLN A 130 3.87 53.20 -15.74
N LYS A 131 4.99 52.82 -15.12
CA LYS A 131 5.40 51.41 -15.02
C LYS A 131 4.51 50.60 -14.08
N LEU A 132 4.09 51.15 -12.95
CA LEU A 132 3.15 50.48 -12.04
C LEU A 132 1.76 50.31 -12.67
N ARG A 133 1.25 51.31 -13.42
CA ARG A 133 0.01 51.16 -14.20
C ARG A 133 0.10 49.98 -15.17
N LYS A 134 1.22 49.87 -15.88
CA LYS A 134 1.47 48.77 -16.80
C LYS A 134 1.61 47.41 -16.08
N ALA A 135 2.23 47.39 -14.90
CA ALA A 135 2.30 46.19 -14.06
C ALA A 135 0.89 45.74 -13.64
N SER A 136 0.05 46.66 -13.17
CA SER A 136 -1.34 46.39 -12.79
C SER A 136 -2.15 45.82 -13.97
N THR A 137 -2.02 46.38 -15.19
CA THR A 137 -2.70 45.82 -16.36
C THR A 137 -2.30 44.38 -16.66
N TYR A 138 -1.02 44.02 -16.51
CA TYR A 138 -0.56 42.64 -16.74
C TYR A 138 -0.95 41.69 -15.60
N ALA A 139 -1.04 42.19 -14.36
CA ALA A 139 -1.51 41.40 -13.22
C ALA A 139 -3.01 41.06 -13.34
N LEU A 140 -3.84 42.02 -13.79
CA LEU A 140 -5.25 41.78 -14.06
C LEU A 140 -5.46 40.77 -15.20
N GLN A 141 -4.66 40.86 -16.26
CA GLN A 141 -4.67 39.87 -17.35
C GLN A 141 -4.25 38.47 -16.87
N LEU A 142 -3.33 38.37 -15.92
CA LEU A 142 -2.98 37.09 -15.29
C LEU A 142 -4.15 36.55 -14.46
N GLU A 143 -4.81 37.39 -13.65
CA GLU A 143 -5.99 37.00 -12.87
C GLU A 143 -7.11 36.50 -13.78
N GLU A 144 -7.39 37.19 -14.88
CA GLU A 144 -8.41 36.82 -15.87
C GLU A 144 -8.12 35.43 -16.48
N LEU A 145 -6.87 35.16 -16.87
CA LEU A 145 -6.47 33.85 -17.38
C LEU A 145 -6.58 32.72 -16.34
N CYS A 146 -6.34 33.03 -15.06
CA CYS A 146 -6.46 32.05 -13.99
C CYS A 146 -7.91 31.67 -13.69
N LYS A 147 -8.93 32.43 -14.13
CA LYS A 147 -10.34 32.08 -13.92
C LYS A 147 -10.79 30.82 -14.67
N VAL A 148 -10.06 30.43 -15.72
CA VAL A 148 -10.32 29.20 -16.49
C VAL A 148 -10.41 27.97 -15.56
N GLU A 149 -11.38 27.08 -15.82
CA GLU A 149 -11.67 25.90 -14.98
C GLU A 149 -10.46 24.99 -14.75
N ARG A 150 -9.54 24.91 -15.72
CA ARG A 150 -8.33 24.09 -15.64
C ARG A 150 -7.32 24.55 -14.58
N CYS A 151 -7.39 25.80 -14.10
CA CYS A 151 -6.46 26.29 -13.09
C CYS A 151 -6.89 25.83 -11.68
N ASP A 152 -5.93 25.37 -10.89
CA ASP A 152 -6.15 25.00 -9.49
C ASP A 152 -6.71 26.18 -8.67
N ALA A 153 -7.51 25.88 -7.65
CA ALA A 153 -8.08 26.89 -6.75
C ALA A 153 -6.99 27.72 -6.04
N ARG A 154 -5.84 27.09 -5.72
CA ARG A 154 -4.66 27.78 -5.18
C ARG A 154 -4.14 28.84 -6.14
N THR A 155 -3.94 28.48 -7.41
CA THR A 155 -3.45 29.40 -8.45
C THR A 155 -4.40 30.59 -8.65
N LYS A 156 -5.72 30.34 -8.60
CA LYS A 156 -6.76 31.38 -8.68
C LYS A 156 -6.64 32.39 -7.53
N LEU A 157 -6.57 31.90 -6.30
CA LEU A 157 -6.45 32.74 -5.11
C LEU A 157 -5.11 33.50 -5.07
N GLU A 158 -4.00 32.85 -5.44
CA GLU A 158 -2.70 33.52 -5.52
C GLU A 158 -2.66 34.61 -6.60
N ALA A 159 -3.27 34.36 -7.77
CA ALA A 159 -3.34 35.35 -8.83
C ALA A 159 -4.16 36.58 -8.41
N GLN A 160 -5.29 36.34 -7.73
CA GLN A 160 -6.13 37.40 -7.18
C GLN A 160 -5.40 38.21 -6.10
N ALA A 161 -4.69 37.55 -5.18
CA ALA A 161 -3.90 38.21 -4.14
C ALA A 161 -2.74 39.02 -4.74
N TYR A 162 -2.07 38.49 -5.76
CA TYR A 162 -0.97 39.17 -6.45
C TYR A 162 -1.46 40.39 -7.24
N ALA A 163 -2.57 40.29 -7.96
CA ALA A 163 -3.18 41.40 -8.67
C ALA A 163 -3.61 42.52 -7.70
N ALA A 164 -4.29 42.16 -6.62
CA ALA A 164 -4.69 43.10 -5.56
C ALA A 164 -3.48 43.79 -4.93
N TRP A 165 -2.38 43.07 -4.67
CA TRP A 165 -1.15 43.66 -4.15
C TRP A 165 -0.49 44.66 -5.11
N ILE A 166 -0.37 44.32 -6.40
CA ILE A 166 0.21 45.23 -7.41
C ILE A 166 -0.66 46.47 -7.58
N GLN A 167 -1.98 46.31 -7.61
CA GLN A 167 -2.93 47.43 -7.72
C GLN A 167 -2.89 48.32 -6.47
N GLY A 168 -2.88 47.73 -5.28
CA GLY A 168 -2.72 48.47 -4.02
C GLY A 168 -1.40 49.24 -3.96
N THR A 169 -0.31 48.67 -4.49
CA THR A 169 0.99 49.36 -4.58
C THR A 169 0.93 50.57 -5.53
N LEU A 170 0.23 50.46 -6.65
CA LEU A 170 0.02 51.58 -7.57
C LEU A 170 -0.81 52.70 -6.92
N GLU A 171 -1.92 52.35 -6.27
CA GLU A 171 -2.82 53.31 -5.62
C GLU A 171 -2.16 54.01 -4.44
N PHE A 172 -1.30 53.29 -3.71
CA PHE A 172 -0.45 53.83 -2.66
C PHE A 172 0.49 54.93 -3.20
N GLU A 173 1.16 54.68 -4.32
CA GLU A 173 2.05 55.67 -4.97
C GLU A 173 1.28 56.85 -5.60
N LEU A 174 -0.02 56.68 -5.90
CA LEU A 174 -0.94 57.73 -6.33
C LEU A 174 -1.56 58.52 -5.17
N HIS A 175 -1.24 58.18 -3.91
CA HIS A 175 -1.83 58.77 -2.72
C HIS A 175 -3.36 58.59 -2.61
N LEU A 176 -3.90 57.54 -3.24
CA LEU A 176 -5.32 57.17 -3.15
C LEU A 176 -5.52 56.20 -1.99
N TRP A 177 -5.45 56.71 -0.76
CA TRP A 177 -5.35 55.90 0.47
C TRP A 177 -6.50 54.91 0.68
N LEU A 178 -7.75 55.31 0.38
CA LEU A 178 -8.93 54.45 0.55
C LEU A 178 -8.86 53.21 -0.36
N LYS A 179 -8.71 53.43 -1.68
CA LYS A 179 -8.59 52.35 -2.67
C LYS A 179 -7.37 51.46 -2.41
N ALA A 180 -6.24 52.10 -2.06
CA ALA A 180 -5.03 51.37 -1.68
C ALA A 180 -5.28 50.45 -0.49
N THR A 181 -6.03 50.90 0.52
CA THR A 181 -6.37 50.11 1.70
C THR A 181 -7.28 48.94 1.34
N GLU A 182 -8.31 49.15 0.53
CA GLU A 182 -9.21 48.09 0.06
C GLU A 182 -8.43 46.97 -0.65
N ASN A 183 -7.57 47.32 -1.61
CA ASN A 183 -6.81 46.35 -2.39
C ASN A 183 -5.69 45.67 -1.60
N LEU A 184 -4.96 46.42 -0.75
CA LEU A 184 -3.94 45.84 0.12
C LEU A 184 -4.55 44.94 1.20
N LYS A 185 -5.71 45.30 1.75
CA LYS A 185 -6.44 44.46 2.71
C LYS A 185 -6.99 43.20 2.05
N LYS A 186 -7.51 43.30 0.82
CA LYS A 186 -7.90 42.14 0.02
C LYS A 186 -6.73 41.16 -0.17
N ALA A 187 -5.55 41.67 -0.54
CA ALA A 187 -4.34 40.85 -0.63
C ALA A 187 -3.94 40.24 0.72
N GLN A 188 -3.99 41.02 1.81
CA GLN A 188 -3.69 40.54 3.17
C GLN A 188 -4.60 39.37 3.56
N VAL A 189 -5.92 39.52 3.43
CA VAL A 189 -6.89 38.49 3.85
C VAL A 189 -6.71 37.21 3.05
N ILE A 190 -6.45 37.30 1.74
CA ILE A 190 -6.24 36.11 0.91
C ILE A 190 -4.93 35.42 1.32
N TYR A 191 -3.84 36.15 1.52
CA TYR A 191 -2.57 35.54 1.95
C TYR A 191 -2.63 34.97 3.38
N GLU A 192 -3.34 35.61 4.31
CA GLU A 192 -3.59 35.07 5.66
C GLU A 192 -4.35 33.74 5.57
N LYS A 193 -5.43 33.68 4.77
CA LYS A 193 -6.20 32.46 4.52
C LYS A 193 -5.40 31.36 3.82
N LEU A 194 -4.55 31.71 2.85
CA LEU A 194 -3.63 30.76 2.22
C LEU A 194 -2.60 30.23 3.25
N SER A 195 -2.08 31.10 4.11
CA SER A 195 -1.14 30.70 5.17
C SER A 195 -1.78 29.78 6.22
N SER A 196 -3.09 29.88 6.47
CA SER A 196 -3.78 29.01 7.44
C SER A 196 -4.20 27.67 6.85
N THR A 197 -4.26 27.54 5.52
CA THR A 197 -4.74 26.33 4.83
C THR A 197 -3.62 25.46 4.28
N LEU A 198 -2.44 26.03 4.05
CA LEU A 198 -1.30 25.33 3.48
C LEU A 198 -0.40 24.68 4.57
N PRO A 199 0.38 23.63 4.20
CA PRO A 199 1.35 22.98 5.09
C PRO A 199 2.40 23.96 5.63
N GLU A 200 2.94 23.69 6.83
CA GLU A 200 3.83 24.59 7.58
C GLU A 200 5.04 25.12 6.78
N GLU A 201 5.59 24.35 5.86
CA GLU A 201 6.73 24.75 5.01
C GLU A 201 6.42 25.95 4.12
N ASP A 202 5.24 25.94 3.48
CA ASP A 202 4.82 26.98 2.55
C ASP A 202 4.26 28.21 3.30
N GLN A 203 3.83 28.06 4.55
CA GLN A 203 3.23 29.15 5.35
C GLN A 203 4.18 30.33 5.54
N LEU A 204 5.49 30.07 5.69
CA LEU A 204 6.47 31.11 5.98
C LEU A 204 6.48 32.20 4.90
N THR A 205 6.41 31.82 3.63
CA THR A 205 6.46 32.76 2.50
C THR A 205 5.24 33.70 2.49
N TYR A 206 4.06 33.17 2.80
CA TYR A 206 2.82 33.97 2.87
C TYR A 206 2.79 34.86 4.12
N LYS A 207 3.26 34.36 5.28
CA LYS A 207 3.37 35.16 6.51
C LYS A 207 4.31 36.35 6.31
N GLN A 208 5.51 36.12 5.74
CA GLN A 208 6.43 37.20 5.38
C GLN A 208 5.78 38.22 4.45
N ARG A 209 4.93 37.79 3.53
CA ARG A 209 4.22 38.70 2.63
C ARG A 209 3.18 39.55 3.34
N VAL A 210 2.44 38.98 4.29
CA VAL A 210 1.50 39.73 5.14
C VAL A 210 2.24 40.78 5.98
N GLU A 211 3.39 40.40 6.54
CA GLU A 211 4.27 41.31 7.29
C GLU A 211 4.82 42.45 6.40
N GLU A 212 5.15 42.18 5.14
CA GLU A 212 5.57 43.21 4.17
C GLU A 212 4.46 44.22 3.84
N ILE A 213 3.20 43.77 3.81
CA ILE A 213 2.04 44.62 3.51
C ILE A 213 1.65 45.48 4.73
N ALA A 214 1.86 44.98 5.94
CA ALA A 214 1.40 45.63 7.18
C ALA A 214 1.87 47.10 7.37
N PRO A 215 3.13 47.49 7.08
CA PRO A 215 3.56 48.89 7.16
C PRO A 215 2.79 49.81 6.21
N SER A 216 2.50 49.35 4.98
CA SER A 216 1.75 50.13 4.00
C SER A 216 0.30 50.34 4.43
N LEU A 217 -0.33 49.32 5.03
CA LEU A 217 -1.68 49.44 5.60
C LEU A 217 -1.73 50.39 6.81
N ARG A 218 -0.75 50.32 7.71
CA ARG A 218 -0.65 51.26 8.84
C ARG A 218 -0.50 52.70 8.36
N TYR A 219 0.29 52.92 7.32
CA TYR A 219 0.48 54.25 6.72
C TYR A 219 -0.79 54.77 6.04
N CYS A 220 -1.52 53.91 5.30
CA CYS A 220 -2.82 54.29 4.75
C CYS A 220 -3.83 54.64 5.84
N ALA A 221 -3.91 53.84 6.92
CA ALA A 221 -4.81 54.09 8.04
C ALA A 221 -4.54 55.45 8.71
N TYR A 222 -3.26 55.77 8.94
CA TYR A 222 -2.85 57.07 9.47
C TYR A 222 -3.30 58.24 8.58
N ASN A 223 -3.17 58.11 7.26
CA ASN A 223 -3.53 59.16 6.31
C ASN A 223 -5.05 59.28 6.03
N ILE A 224 -5.84 58.25 6.33
CA ILE A 224 -7.30 58.26 6.20
C ILE A 224 -7.95 58.97 7.41
N GLY A 225 -7.36 58.82 8.60
CA GLY A 225 -7.92 59.30 9.86
C GLY A 225 -9.03 58.39 10.41
N ASP A 226 -9.17 58.33 11.74
CA ASP A 226 -10.07 57.41 12.45
C ASP A 226 -11.57 57.54 12.07
N GLU A 227 -11.98 58.63 11.40
CA GLU A 227 -13.38 58.88 11.03
C GLU A 227 -13.88 58.06 9.83
N LYS A 228 -12.97 57.50 9.02
CA LYS A 228 -13.30 56.63 7.88
C LYS A 228 -12.60 55.29 7.99
N ALA A 229 -12.51 54.76 9.22
CA ALA A 229 -12.20 53.36 9.41
C ALA A 229 -13.24 52.55 8.64
N VAL A 230 -12.86 52.11 7.43
CA VAL A 230 -13.72 51.32 6.58
C VAL A 230 -14.10 50.10 7.40
N ASP A 231 -15.38 49.96 7.74
CA ASP A 231 -15.91 48.79 8.42
C ASP A 231 -15.89 47.62 7.41
N LEU A 232 -14.69 47.06 7.26
CA LEU A 232 -14.26 46.12 6.21
C LEU A 232 -14.74 44.69 6.47
N LEU A 233 -15.74 44.51 7.32
CA LEU A 233 -16.41 43.23 7.53
C LEU A 233 -17.32 42.84 6.35
N GLU A 234 -17.75 43.81 5.53
CA GLU A 234 -18.68 43.58 4.41
C GLU A 234 -18.01 43.14 3.09
N LEU A 235 -16.68 43.24 2.95
CA LEU A 235 -15.95 42.76 1.76
C LEU A 235 -15.76 41.22 1.74
N LYS A 236 -16.34 40.50 2.73
CA LYS A 236 -16.36 39.04 2.77
C LYS A 236 -17.30 38.40 1.74
N SER A 237 -18.14 39.16 1.02
CA SER A 237 -19.23 38.63 0.16
C SER A 237 -18.98 38.65 -1.36
N GLN A 238 -17.72 38.65 -1.83
CA GLN A 238 -17.41 38.70 -3.28
C GLN A 238 -16.76 37.43 -3.86
N GLY A 239 -17.37 36.25 -3.67
CA GLY A 239 -16.96 35.00 -4.36
C GLY A 239 -15.58 34.43 -3.98
N ILE A 240 -14.89 35.04 -3.01
CA ILE A 240 -13.60 34.56 -2.47
C ILE A 240 -13.81 33.31 -1.58
N LEU A 241 -14.98 33.16 -0.97
CA LEU A 241 -15.32 32.00 -0.11
C LEU A 241 -15.52 30.72 -0.91
N GLU A 242 -16.17 30.75 -2.08
CA GLU A 242 -16.42 29.55 -2.90
C GLU A 242 -15.09 28.92 -3.39
N ASN A 243 -14.16 29.75 -3.88
CA ASN A 243 -12.81 29.29 -4.25
C ASN A 243 -11.98 28.81 -3.04
N PHE A 244 -12.30 29.30 -1.85
CA PHE A 244 -11.64 28.88 -0.61
C PHE A 244 -12.21 27.56 -0.09
N GLU A 245 -13.52 27.35 -0.12
CA GLU A 245 -14.16 26.08 0.26
C GLU A 245 -13.75 24.96 -0.69
N THR A 246 -13.66 25.24 -2.00
CA THR A 246 -13.10 24.31 -2.97
C THR A 246 -11.61 24.05 -2.74
N LEU A 247 -10.81 25.07 -2.38
CA LEU A 247 -9.41 24.86 -1.97
C LEU A 247 -9.32 24.02 -0.71
N VAL A 248 -10.15 24.26 0.31
CA VAL A 248 -10.19 23.47 1.56
C VAL A 248 -10.64 22.04 1.28
N ALA A 249 -11.56 21.82 0.35
CA ALA A 249 -11.94 20.48 -0.10
C ALA A 249 -10.81 19.79 -0.87
N GLN A 250 -10.12 20.51 -1.77
CA GLN A 250 -8.97 20.01 -2.54
C GLN A 250 -7.73 19.78 -1.68
N THR A 251 -7.49 20.64 -0.67
CA THR A 251 -6.43 20.43 0.30
C THR A 251 -6.84 19.30 1.21
N LYS A 252 -8.07 19.21 1.73
CA LYS A 252 -8.53 18.03 2.48
C LYS A 252 -8.44 16.74 1.68
N THR A 253 -8.62 16.71 0.36
CA THR A 253 -8.41 15.47 -0.42
C THR A 253 -6.94 15.20 -0.69
N LYS A 254 -6.11 16.23 -0.95
CA LYS A 254 -4.63 16.11 -1.06
C LYS A 254 -3.94 15.85 0.30
N THR A 255 -4.54 16.28 1.41
CA THR A 255 -4.06 16.13 2.80
C THR A 255 -4.77 15.02 3.56
N ALA A 256 -5.88 14.47 3.06
CA ALA A 256 -6.41 13.17 3.51
C ALA A 256 -5.45 12.03 3.15
N GLN A 257 -4.50 12.27 2.24
CA GLN A 257 -3.33 11.43 2.01
C GLN A 257 -2.16 11.72 2.98
N VAL A 258 -2.31 12.61 3.97
CA VAL A 258 -1.26 12.97 4.91
C VAL A 258 -1.61 12.35 6.27
N LEU A 259 -1.04 11.17 6.55
CA LEU A 259 -1.03 10.53 7.87
C LEU A 259 -0.46 11.50 8.92
N GLN A 260 -1.31 12.32 9.55
CA GLN A 260 -0.92 13.20 10.65
C GLN A 260 -0.92 12.45 11.99
N GLU A 261 -1.84 11.50 12.15
CA GLU A 261 -1.98 10.69 13.36
C GLU A 261 -2.24 9.22 12.98
N ILE A 262 -1.50 8.29 13.58
CA ILE A 262 -1.72 6.85 13.46
C ILE A 262 -2.31 6.31 14.74
N GLN A 263 -3.30 5.43 14.66
CA GLN A 263 -3.80 4.69 15.82
C GLN A 263 -3.03 3.38 15.96
N TRP A 264 -2.35 3.22 17.10
CA TRP A 264 -1.60 2.02 17.45
C TRP A 264 -2.09 1.48 18.80
N PHE A 265 -2.92 0.43 18.77
CA PHE A 265 -3.61 -0.12 19.96
C PHE A 265 -4.32 0.97 20.80
N GLY A 266 -5.14 1.81 20.15
CA GLY A 266 -5.85 2.90 20.84
C GLY A 266 -4.97 4.11 21.22
N VAL A 267 -3.65 4.04 21.07
CA VAL A 267 -2.73 5.18 21.26
C VAL A 267 -2.62 5.96 19.96
N LYS A 268 -2.84 7.28 20.04
CA LYS A 268 -2.62 8.19 18.92
C LYS A 268 -1.13 8.54 18.83
N VAL A 269 -0.51 8.17 17.72
CA VAL A 269 0.89 8.44 17.41
C VAL A 269 0.96 9.63 16.45
N PRO A 270 1.37 10.84 16.91
CA PRO A 270 1.50 11.99 16.03
C PRO A 270 2.74 11.84 15.13
N VAL A 271 2.60 12.11 13.83
CA VAL A 271 3.69 12.07 12.85
C VAL A 271 4.05 13.49 12.44
N THR A 272 4.98 14.08 13.18
CA THR A 272 5.45 15.47 12.98
C THR A 272 6.46 15.56 11.83
N ILE A 273 7.34 14.57 11.70
CA ILE A 273 8.45 14.58 10.73
C ILE A 273 7.98 14.12 9.34
N GLU A 274 8.17 14.98 8.34
CA GLU A 274 7.72 14.73 6.95
C GLU A 274 8.36 13.49 6.32
N ARG A 275 9.67 13.27 6.48
CA ARG A 275 10.34 12.07 5.95
C ARG A 275 9.76 10.78 6.50
N ILE A 276 9.42 10.75 7.80
CA ILE A 276 8.79 9.60 8.44
C ILE A 276 7.38 9.41 7.89
N ARG A 277 6.66 10.51 7.66
CA ARG A 277 5.32 10.48 7.06
C ARG A 277 5.32 9.88 5.66
N LEU A 278 6.22 10.34 4.79
CA LEU A 278 6.35 9.81 3.43
C LEU A 278 6.69 8.31 3.44
N PHE A 279 7.56 7.90 4.37
CA PHE A 279 7.87 6.48 4.55
C PHE A 279 6.66 5.66 4.99
N LEU A 280 5.87 6.15 5.95
CA LEU A 280 4.67 5.46 6.44
C LEU A 280 3.59 5.34 5.36
N LEU A 281 3.42 6.36 4.50
CA LEU A 281 2.55 6.28 3.32
C LEU A 281 3.04 5.22 2.32
N GLY A 282 4.35 5.13 2.12
CA GLY A 282 4.95 4.07 1.32
C GLY A 282 4.68 2.67 1.89
N ILE A 283 4.52 2.55 3.20
CA ILE A 283 4.25 1.26 3.85
C ILE A 283 2.84 0.73 3.59
N GLU A 284 1.82 1.60 3.45
CA GLU A 284 0.43 1.16 3.30
C GLU A 284 0.21 0.25 2.08
N GLY A 285 0.99 0.42 1.01
CA GLY A 285 0.94 -0.42 -0.20
C GLY A 285 1.89 -1.63 -0.20
N LEU A 286 2.71 -1.81 0.84
CA LEU A 286 3.68 -2.90 0.87
C LEU A 286 3.04 -4.27 1.06
N ASP A 287 2.00 -4.37 1.89
CA ASP A 287 1.34 -5.66 2.13
C ASP A 287 0.68 -6.20 0.85
N GLU A 288 0.19 -5.32 -0.02
CA GLU A 288 -0.26 -5.67 -1.37
C GLU A 288 0.90 -6.06 -2.28
N SER A 289 2.00 -5.30 -2.23
CA SER A 289 3.21 -5.59 -3.01
C SER A 289 3.82 -6.97 -2.65
N LEU A 290 3.79 -7.34 -1.36
CA LEU A 290 4.22 -8.65 -0.87
C LEU A 290 3.26 -9.79 -1.29
N LYS A 291 1.96 -9.51 -1.43
CA LYS A 291 1.00 -10.48 -1.96
C LYS A 291 1.18 -10.71 -3.45
N ASN A 292 1.46 -9.66 -4.22
CA ASN A 292 1.60 -9.69 -5.67
C ASN A 292 2.97 -10.16 -6.16
N ALA A 293 3.96 -10.28 -5.28
CA ALA A 293 5.29 -10.76 -5.63
C ALA A 293 5.26 -12.23 -6.08
N GLU A 294 5.90 -12.51 -7.22
CA GLU A 294 5.89 -13.83 -7.90
C GLU A 294 6.54 -14.93 -7.05
N ASP A 295 7.67 -14.62 -6.40
CA ASP A 295 8.50 -15.59 -5.68
C ASP A 295 8.76 -15.20 -4.22
N THR A 296 8.98 -16.20 -3.35
CA THR A 296 9.44 -16.02 -1.97
C THR A 296 10.73 -15.19 -1.90
N GLN A 297 11.63 -15.33 -2.89
CA GLN A 297 12.86 -14.55 -2.97
C GLN A 297 12.60 -13.07 -3.28
N ALA A 298 11.61 -12.78 -4.13
CA ALA A 298 11.22 -11.42 -4.43
C ALA A 298 10.60 -10.73 -3.20
N LYS A 299 9.79 -11.47 -2.42
CA LYS A 299 9.26 -10.99 -1.12
C LYS A 299 10.36 -10.63 -0.13
N ILE A 300 11.38 -11.49 -0.01
CA ILE A 300 12.54 -11.23 0.86
C ILE A 300 13.26 -9.96 0.41
N LYS A 301 13.49 -9.80 -0.90
CA LYS A 301 14.16 -8.61 -1.44
C LYS A 301 13.40 -7.31 -1.14
N ILE A 302 12.07 -7.30 -1.33
CA ILE A 302 11.23 -6.14 -0.97
C ILE A 302 11.37 -5.77 0.51
N LEU A 303 11.41 -6.78 1.40
CA LEU A 303 11.61 -6.54 2.83
C LEU A 303 13.02 -6.06 3.17
N GLU A 304 14.05 -6.53 2.45
CA GLU A 304 15.43 -6.08 2.63
C GLU A 304 15.63 -4.63 2.19
N ASP A 305 15.07 -4.25 1.04
CA ASP A 305 15.10 -2.87 0.55
C ASP A 305 14.41 -1.93 1.56
N LEU A 306 13.27 -2.35 2.12
CA LEU A 306 12.57 -1.63 3.19
C LEU A 306 13.43 -1.44 4.44
N PHE A 307 14.24 -2.42 4.84
CA PHE A 307 15.09 -2.29 6.04
C PHE A 307 16.16 -1.21 5.89
N ILE A 308 16.61 -0.94 4.66
CA ILE A 308 17.56 0.13 4.39
C ILE A 308 16.89 1.48 4.71
N ASP A 309 15.70 1.71 4.16
CA ASP A 309 14.95 2.95 4.40
C ASP A 309 14.55 3.09 5.87
N LEU A 310 14.04 2.01 6.46
CA LEU A 310 13.56 1.99 7.85
C LEU A 310 14.70 2.23 8.86
N ARG A 311 15.93 1.81 8.57
CA ARG A 311 17.11 2.12 9.39
C ARG A 311 17.35 3.63 9.47
N ASP A 312 17.29 4.29 8.32
CA ASP A 312 17.56 5.72 8.21
C ASP A 312 16.42 6.52 8.87
N ILE A 313 15.15 6.12 8.68
CA ILE A 313 13.98 6.68 9.37
C ILE A 313 14.06 6.51 10.89
N ILE A 314 14.48 5.34 11.40
CA ILE A 314 14.66 5.11 12.84
C ILE A 314 15.76 6.00 13.41
N SER A 315 16.86 6.24 12.69
CA SER A 315 17.91 7.15 13.16
C SER A 315 17.39 8.57 13.35
N LEU A 316 16.60 9.08 12.37
CA LEU A 316 15.95 10.39 12.46
C LEU A 316 14.98 10.47 13.65
N ALA A 317 14.14 9.46 13.82
CA ALA A 317 13.21 9.40 14.95
C ALA A 317 13.95 9.32 16.31
N ARG A 318 15.11 8.66 16.36
CA ARG A 318 15.91 8.53 17.58
C ARG A 318 16.56 9.85 17.98
N GLU A 319 16.99 10.66 17.01
CA GLU A 319 17.53 12.00 17.27
C GLU A 319 16.45 12.92 17.82
N SER A 320 15.26 12.93 17.21
CA SER A 320 14.13 13.77 17.66
C SER A 320 13.49 13.30 18.98
N ALA A 321 13.59 12.01 19.31
CA ALA A 321 13.12 11.45 20.58
C ALA A 321 13.97 11.86 21.80
N ARG A 322 15.18 12.40 21.59
CA ARG A 322 16.01 12.95 22.68
C ARG A 322 15.48 14.26 23.22
N THR A 323 14.83 15.06 22.36
CA THR A 323 14.33 16.40 22.71
C THR A 323 12.86 16.38 23.10
N GLU A 324 12.03 15.54 22.47
CA GLU A 324 10.58 15.54 22.68
C GLU A 324 10.04 14.15 23.09
N LYS A 325 9.26 14.09 24.17
CA LYS A 325 8.61 12.85 24.64
C LYS A 325 7.62 12.26 23.63
N GLN A 326 6.94 13.10 22.84
CA GLN A 326 5.99 12.63 21.81
C GLN A 326 6.69 11.78 20.73
N ASN A 327 7.94 12.13 20.39
CA ASN A 327 8.72 11.38 19.41
C ASN A 327 9.23 10.03 19.95
N GLN A 328 9.19 9.78 21.27
CA GLN A 328 9.49 8.46 21.85
C GLN A 328 8.39 7.44 21.52
N ILE A 329 7.14 7.89 21.46
CA ILE A 329 5.99 7.05 21.04
C ILE A 329 6.14 6.70 19.56
N LEU A 330 6.47 7.70 18.73
CA LEU A 330 6.72 7.49 17.29
C LEU A 330 7.90 6.52 17.06
N LEU A 331 8.99 6.67 17.81
CA LEU A 331 10.13 5.75 17.74
C LEU A 331 9.73 4.31 18.12
N SER A 332 8.93 4.14 19.19
CA SER A 332 8.45 2.84 19.63
C SER A 332 7.58 2.17 18.57
N TYR A 333 6.72 2.95 17.91
CA TYR A 333 5.91 2.47 16.80
C TYR A 333 6.77 2.03 15.60
N LEU A 334 7.76 2.83 15.18
CA LEU A 334 8.67 2.45 14.09
C LEU A 334 9.51 1.20 14.41
N LEU A 335 9.91 1.03 15.68
CA LEU A 335 10.57 -0.20 16.15
C LEU A 335 9.61 -1.40 16.09
N SER A 336 8.32 -1.22 16.36
CA SER A 336 7.33 -2.29 16.19
C SER A 336 7.20 -2.75 14.74
N ILE A 337 7.17 -1.81 13.78
CA ILE A 337 7.18 -2.11 12.34
C ILE A 337 8.44 -2.90 11.98
N ARG A 338 9.60 -2.47 12.49
CA ARG A 338 10.87 -3.19 12.27
C ARG A 338 10.78 -4.65 12.71
N VAL A 339 10.30 -4.91 13.92
CA VAL A 339 10.19 -6.26 14.48
C VAL A 339 9.20 -7.10 13.67
N GLN A 340 8.04 -6.54 13.32
CA GLN A 340 7.04 -7.22 12.51
C GLN A 340 7.57 -7.61 11.12
N ARG A 341 8.19 -6.67 10.40
CA ARG A 341 8.77 -6.94 9.08
C ARG A 341 9.96 -7.89 9.16
N THR A 342 10.77 -7.82 10.23
CA THR A 342 11.86 -8.79 10.48
C THR A 342 11.33 -10.19 10.71
N SER A 343 10.23 -10.33 11.45
CA SER A 343 9.53 -11.61 11.64
C SER A 343 9.07 -12.18 10.30
N GLN A 344 8.37 -11.38 9.49
CA GLN A 344 7.93 -11.79 8.16
C GLN A 344 9.09 -12.29 7.29
N ARG A 345 10.20 -11.55 7.20
CA ARG A 345 11.39 -11.98 6.44
C ARG A 345 11.93 -13.31 6.97
N ASN A 346 12.07 -13.45 8.28
CA ASN A 346 12.62 -14.67 8.89
C ASN A 346 11.73 -15.89 8.65
N LEU A 347 10.41 -15.72 8.63
CA LEU A 347 9.48 -16.82 8.30
C LEU A 347 9.58 -17.23 6.83
N LEU A 348 9.73 -16.28 5.90
CA LEU A 348 10.00 -16.58 4.49
C LEU A 348 11.34 -17.32 4.32
N LEU A 349 12.37 -16.95 5.09
CA LEU A 349 13.64 -17.67 5.12
C LEU A 349 13.47 -19.09 5.68
N VAL A 350 12.66 -19.28 6.72
CA VAL A 350 12.33 -20.62 7.25
C VAL A 350 11.67 -21.50 6.18
N GLN A 351 10.84 -20.94 5.29
CA GLN A 351 10.23 -21.69 4.19
C GLN A 351 11.26 -22.14 3.14
N GLN A 352 12.32 -21.36 2.89
CA GLN A 352 13.37 -21.70 1.91
C GLN A 352 14.48 -22.59 2.51
N THR A 353 14.69 -22.51 3.81
CA THR A 353 15.84 -23.14 4.46
C THR A 353 15.64 -24.64 4.63
N ARG A 354 16.58 -25.43 4.08
CA ARG A 354 16.52 -26.91 4.18
C ARG A 354 17.02 -27.44 5.53
N ARG A 355 17.91 -26.71 6.20
CA ARG A 355 18.54 -27.13 7.46
C ARG A 355 17.68 -26.72 8.64
N ALA A 356 17.17 -27.70 9.38
CA ALA A 356 16.30 -27.45 10.53
C ALA A 356 16.98 -26.61 11.64
N GLN A 357 18.29 -26.75 11.83
CA GLN A 357 19.06 -25.99 12.81
C GLN A 357 19.06 -24.47 12.51
N ASP A 358 19.13 -24.10 11.23
CA ASP A 358 19.09 -22.70 10.80
C ASP A 358 17.69 -22.11 11.01
N CYS A 359 16.63 -22.92 10.79
CA CYS A 359 15.25 -22.53 11.11
C CYS A 359 15.07 -22.23 12.60
N VAL A 360 15.66 -23.04 13.50
CA VAL A 360 15.61 -22.79 14.95
C VAL A 360 16.26 -21.45 15.29
N ARG A 361 17.44 -21.16 14.74
CA ARG A 361 18.14 -19.89 14.96
C ARG A 361 17.31 -18.69 14.51
N LEU A 362 16.68 -18.77 13.33
CA LEU A 362 15.81 -17.71 12.82
C LEU A 362 14.61 -17.47 13.75
N LEU A 363 13.99 -18.54 14.24
CA LEU A 363 12.84 -18.45 15.15
C LEU A 363 13.23 -17.94 16.54
N ASP A 364 14.40 -18.31 17.08
CA ASP A 364 14.91 -17.76 18.34
C ASP A 364 15.09 -16.23 18.25
N ILE A 365 15.62 -15.73 17.12
CA ILE A 365 15.74 -14.28 16.88
C ILE A 365 14.36 -13.61 16.89
N VAL A 366 13.37 -14.19 16.21
CA VAL A 366 12.00 -13.63 16.16
C VAL A 366 11.35 -13.64 17.55
N ILE A 367 11.49 -14.72 18.31
CA ILE A 367 10.96 -14.83 19.68
C ILE A 367 11.61 -13.78 20.57
N GLN A 368 12.93 -13.63 20.51
CA GLN A 368 13.65 -12.64 21.32
C GLN A 368 13.18 -11.22 20.99
N GLN A 369 13.18 -10.83 19.71
CA GLN A 369 12.80 -9.47 19.30
C GLN A 369 11.34 -9.14 19.62
N THR A 370 10.44 -10.11 19.44
CA THR A 370 9.01 -9.90 19.78
C THR A 370 8.82 -9.80 21.30
N THR A 371 9.60 -10.55 22.08
CA THR A 371 9.58 -10.48 23.55
C THR A 371 10.18 -9.17 24.08
N GLU A 372 11.23 -8.65 23.44
CA GLU A 372 11.76 -7.32 23.76
C GLU A 372 10.72 -6.23 23.43
N LEU A 373 9.98 -6.37 22.33
CA LEU A 373 8.92 -5.45 21.94
C LEU A 373 7.79 -5.40 22.99
N THR A 374 7.38 -6.53 23.57
CA THR A 374 6.33 -6.55 24.62
C THR A 374 6.74 -5.90 25.92
N GLN A 375 8.04 -5.66 26.15
CA GLN A 375 8.54 -4.97 27.35
C GLN A 375 8.48 -3.44 27.24
N ASN A 376 8.23 -2.88 26.06
CA ASN A 376 8.08 -1.43 25.89
C ASN A 376 6.91 -0.90 26.71
N ASP A 377 7.08 0.23 27.39
CA ASP A 377 6.09 0.79 28.34
C ASP A 377 4.69 0.97 27.74
N ILE A 378 4.60 1.36 26.47
CA ILE A 378 3.32 1.57 25.75
C ILE A 378 2.58 0.25 25.57
N ILE A 379 3.30 -0.81 25.20
CA ILE A 379 2.74 -2.14 24.92
C ILE A 379 2.51 -2.91 26.22
N LYS A 380 3.38 -2.71 27.23
CA LYS A 380 3.28 -3.33 28.55
C LYS A 380 1.99 -2.96 29.28
N ASN A 381 1.54 -1.72 29.09
CA ASN A 381 0.36 -1.18 29.77
C ASN A 381 -0.96 -1.47 29.02
N ASP A 382 -0.90 -2.04 27.80
CA ASP A 382 -2.07 -2.34 26.99
C ASP A 382 -2.33 -3.85 26.92
N GLU A 383 -3.46 -4.29 27.48
CA GLU A 383 -3.85 -5.70 27.52
C GLU A 383 -4.11 -6.30 26.12
N GLN A 384 -4.65 -5.53 25.18
CA GLN A 384 -4.93 -6.01 23.82
C GLN A 384 -3.62 -6.21 23.05
N ALA A 385 -2.69 -5.26 23.18
CA ALA A 385 -1.37 -5.37 22.57
C ALA A 385 -0.59 -6.55 23.15
N GLN A 386 -0.59 -6.73 24.48
CA GLN A 386 0.03 -7.89 25.13
C GLN A 386 -0.55 -9.20 24.62
N LYS A 387 -1.87 -9.31 24.54
CA LYS A 387 -2.53 -10.53 24.05
C LYS A 387 -2.09 -10.85 22.62
N HIS A 388 -2.12 -9.85 21.73
CA HIS A 388 -1.73 -10.02 20.33
C HIS A 388 -0.29 -10.53 20.17
N TYR A 389 0.69 -9.92 20.83
CA TYR A 389 2.09 -10.35 20.70
C TYR A 389 2.37 -11.67 21.42
N ASN A 390 1.72 -11.94 22.55
CA ASN A 390 1.87 -13.22 23.25
C ASN A 390 1.33 -14.41 22.44
N GLU A 391 0.25 -14.21 21.69
CA GLU A 391 -0.27 -15.21 20.74
C GLU A 391 0.74 -15.49 19.62
N GLN A 392 1.37 -14.46 19.05
CA GLN A 392 2.43 -14.64 18.06
C GLN A 392 3.66 -15.35 18.64
N ILE A 393 4.13 -14.95 19.83
CA ILE A 393 5.26 -15.58 20.52
C ILE A 393 4.97 -17.07 20.77
N HIS A 394 3.75 -17.41 21.14
CA HIS A 394 3.34 -18.79 21.34
C HIS A 394 3.43 -19.59 20.03
N ALA A 395 2.92 -19.04 18.92
CA ALA A 395 3.04 -19.66 17.59
C ALA A 395 4.52 -19.86 17.18
N TYR A 396 5.38 -18.85 17.36
CA TYR A 396 6.81 -18.99 17.07
C TYR A 396 7.48 -20.07 17.92
N LYS A 397 7.09 -20.21 19.20
CA LYS A 397 7.59 -21.26 20.09
C LYS A 397 7.20 -22.65 19.61
N ILE A 398 5.98 -22.82 19.08
CA ILE A 398 5.50 -24.08 18.49
C ILE A 398 6.31 -24.42 17.23
N LEU A 399 6.49 -23.45 16.32
CA LEU A 399 7.32 -23.65 15.13
C LEU A 399 8.75 -24.06 15.53
N ARG A 400 9.30 -23.38 16.53
CA ARG A 400 10.67 -23.62 16.99
C ARG A 400 10.82 -25.02 17.59
N SER A 401 9.88 -25.47 18.42
CA SER A 401 9.94 -26.82 19.00
C SER A 401 9.83 -27.90 17.91
N PHE A 402 9.06 -27.67 16.84
CA PHE A 402 8.98 -28.58 15.70
C PHE A 402 10.30 -28.69 14.92
N TYR A 403 10.93 -27.55 14.59
CA TYR A 403 12.23 -27.57 13.91
C TYR A 403 13.37 -28.06 14.82
N LEU A 404 13.26 -27.87 16.14
CA LEU A 404 14.17 -28.46 17.11
C LEU A 404 14.05 -29.98 17.12
N ALA A 405 12.83 -30.52 17.08
CA ALA A 405 12.58 -31.96 16.96
C ALA A 405 13.20 -32.53 15.66
N LYS A 406 13.02 -31.83 14.52
CA LYS A 406 13.68 -32.19 13.25
C LYS A 406 15.21 -32.21 13.36
N THR A 407 15.79 -31.28 14.11
CA THR A 407 17.24 -31.23 14.34
C THR A 407 17.73 -32.43 15.16
N GLN A 408 17.00 -32.82 16.21
CA GLN A 408 17.33 -34.02 16.99
C GLN A 408 17.16 -35.31 16.17
N ALA A 409 16.12 -35.39 15.34
CA ALA A 409 15.90 -36.51 14.43
C ALA A 409 17.05 -36.63 13.40
N ALA A 410 17.54 -35.52 12.85
CA ALA A 410 18.70 -35.51 11.97
C ALA A 410 20.00 -35.98 12.67
N GLN A 411 20.10 -35.82 13.99
CA GLN A 411 21.20 -36.33 14.81
C GLN A 411 20.98 -37.77 15.30
N LYS A 412 19.94 -38.47 14.82
CA LYS A 412 19.53 -39.81 15.27
C LYS A 412 19.16 -39.90 16.76
N ARG A 413 18.87 -38.78 17.40
CA ARG A 413 18.37 -38.73 18.78
C ARG A 413 16.85 -38.89 18.78
N TRP A 414 16.39 -40.10 18.46
CA TRP A 414 14.97 -40.36 18.16
C TRP A 414 14.07 -40.23 19.38
N LYS A 415 14.55 -40.58 20.57
CA LYS A 415 13.78 -40.46 21.82
C LYS A 415 13.46 -39.00 22.10
N GLU A 416 14.47 -38.13 22.03
CA GLU A 416 14.35 -36.69 22.22
C GLU A 416 13.46 -36.07 21.13
N ALA A 417 13.65 -36.47 19.87
CA ALA A 417 12.82 -36.03 18.76
C ALA A 417 11.33 -36.40 18.98
N ALA A 418 11.03 -37.63 19.38
CA ALA A 418 9.67 -38.10 19.61
C ALA A 418 8.98 -37.33 20.74
N VAL A 419 9.70 -37.03 21.83
CA VAL A 419 9.17 -36.21 22.94
C VAL A 419 8.90 -34.78 22.50
N LEU A 420 9.82 -34.17 21.75
CA LEU A 420 9.64 -32.81 21.23
C LEU A 420 8.46 -32.73 20.25
N TYR A 421 8.27 -33.73 19.39
CA TYR A 421 7.10 -33.79 18.52
C TYR A 421 5.79 -33.95 19.31
N ASP A 422 5.80 -34.74 20.39
CA ASP A 422 4.64 -34.87 21.28
C ASP A 422 4.26 -33.53 21.93
N ILE A 423 5.26 -32.79 22.44
CA ILE A 423 5.08 -31.44 22.98
C ILE A 423 4.51 -30.50 21.91
N THR A 424 5.04 -30.55 20.68
CA THR A 424 4.52 -29.72 19.59
C THR A 424 3.08 -30.03 19.26
N GLN A 425 2.71 -31.32 19.26
CA GLN A 425 1.36 -31.75 18.91
C GLN A 425 0.35 -31.30 19.97
N ASN A 426 0.69 -31.46 21.24
CA ASN A 426 -0.16 -31.01 22.34
C ASN A 426 -0.35 -29.49 22.29
N ALA A 427 0.72 -28.72 22.06
CA ALA A 427 0.64 -27.26 21.97
C ALA A 427 -0.19 -26.77 20.77
N VAL A 428 -0.14 -27.46 19.62
CA VAL A 428 -0.99 -27.14 18.45
C VAL A 428 -2.47 -27.38 18.75
N ASN A 429 -2.80 -28.42 19.52
CA ASN A 429 -4.18 -28.79 19.83
C ASN A 429 -4.82 -27.91 20.91
N GLU A 430 -4.02 -27.27 21.77
CA GLU A 430 -4.52 -26.47 22.90
C GLU A 430 -5.23 -25.17 22.48
N LYS A 431 -4.84 -24.53 21.37
CA LYS A 431 -5.40 -23.22 20.98
C LYS A 431 -5.56 -23.05 19.46
N PRO A 432 -6.76 -22.68 18.97
CA PRO A 432 -6.93 -22.24 17.58
C PRO A 432 -6.29 -20.86 17.39
N LEU A 433 -5.42 -20.76 16.39
CA LEU A 433 -4.62 -19.57 16.10
C LEU A 433 -5.34 -18.67 15.09
N ASN A 434 -6.30 -17.87 15.55
CA ASN A 434 -7.20 -17.11 14.67
C ASN A 434 -6.71 -15.68 14.30
N LEU A 435 -5.49 -15.29 14.69
CA LEU A 435 -5.01 -13.90 14.57
C LEU A 435 -3.57 -13.77 14.05
N LEU A 436 -3.17 -14.67 13.14
CA LEU A 436 -1.81 -14.67 12.60
C LEU A 436 -1.79 -14.08 11.20
N PHE A 437 -0.63 -13.54 10.79
CA PHE A 437 -0.45 -13.08 9.43
C PHE A 437 -0.12 -14.26 8.49
N THR A 438 -0.31 -14.04 7.19
CA THR A 438 -0.35 -15.08 6.15
C THR A 438 0.77 -16.11 6.19
N GLU A 439 2.03 -15.68 6.33
CA GLU A 439 3.20 -16.55 6.33
C GLU A 439 3.24 -17.46 7.57
N LEU A 440 2.84 -16.91 8.72
CA LEU A 440 2.82 -17.62 9.98
C LEU A 440 1.68 -18.65 10.01
N GLU A 441 0.51 -18.30 9.47
CA GLU A 441 -0.61 -19.25 9.30
C GLU A 441 -0.22 -20.43 8.40
N GLN A 442 0.44 -20.17 7.28
CA GLN A 442 0.89 -21.22 6.35
C GLN A 442 1.86 -22.19 7.04
N LEU A 443 2.84 -21.68 7.78
CA LEU A 443 3.80 -22.51 8.51
C LEU A 443 3.13 -23.29 9.65
N MET A 444 2.17 -22.69 10.35
CA MET A 444 1.42 -23.38 11.39
C MET A 444 0.57 -24.53 10.83
N LYS A 445 -0.11 -24.32 9.69
CA LYS A 445 -0.84 -25.40 8.98
C LYS A 445 0.10 -26.53 8.55
N TYR A 446 1.26 -26.18 7.98
CA TYR A 446 2.27 -27.17 7.61
C TYR A 446 2.72 -28.01 8.81
N VAL A 447 2.94 -27.37 9.97
CA VAL A 447 3.28 -28.08 11.22
C VAL A 447 2.12 -28.96 11.68
N GLN A 448 0.89 -28.46 11.68
CA GLN A 448 -0.29 -29.23 12.07
C GLN A 448 -0.48 -30.50 11.24
N GLU A 449 -0.25 -30.44 9.92
CA GLU A 449 -0.35 -31.60 9.03
C GLU A 449 0.83 -32.59 9.17
N ARG A 450 2.03 -32.09 9.51
CA ARG A 450 3.26 -32.90 9.47
C ARG A 450 3.71 -33.44 10.82
N VAL A 451 3.35 -32.81 11.93
CA VAL A 451 3.81 -33.20 13.28
C VAL A 451 3.53 -34.66 13.58
N GLU A 452 2.31 -35.13 13.31
CA GLU A 452 1.92 -36.53 13.60
C GLU A 452 2.73 -37.53 12.76
N ILE A 453 2.95 -37.20 11.48
CA ILE A 453 3.73 -38.02 10.56
C ILE A 453 5.20 -38.07 11.01
N GLU A 454 5.80 -36.94 11.37
CA GLU A 454 7.19 -36.90 11.82
C GLU A 454 7.38 -37.56 13.20
N LYS A 455 6.38 -37.46 14.09
CA LYS A 455 6.33 -38.16 15.37
C LYS A 455 6.32 -39.67 15.20
N THR A 456 5.44 -40.17 14.33
CA THR A 456 5.33 -41.61 14.04
C THR A 456 6.61 -42.15 13.40
N LYS A 457 7.21 -41.40 12.45
CA LYS A 457 8.54 -41.73 11.91
C LYS A 457 9.63 -41.81 12.98
N ALA A 458 9.70 -40.82 13.87
CA ALA A 458 10.70 -40.82 14.95
C ALA A 458 10.50 -42.01 15.90
N ARG A 459 9.25 -42.36 16.23
CA ARG A 459 8.93 -43.54 17.05
C ARG A 459 9.29 -44.84 16.35
N ALA A 460 9.02 -44.97 15.05
CA ALA A 460 9.39 -46.15 14.27
C ALA A 460 10.91 -46.33 14.22
N ASN A 461 11.65 -45.27 13.89
CA ASN A 461 13.13 -45.31 13.86
C ASN A 461 13.74 -45.62 15.24
N PHE A 462 13.14 -45.13 16.32
CA PHE A 462 13.57 -45.48 17.68
C PHE A 462 13.42 -46.98 17.99
N VAL A 463 12.36 -47.62 17.49
CA VAL A 463 12.15 -49.06 17.65
C VAL A 463 13.13 -49.85 16.78
N LEU A 464 13.30 -49.44 15.51
CA LEU A 464 14.24 -50.08 14.60
C LEU A 464 15.68 -50.03 15.11
N GLU A 465 16.14 -48.90 15.64
CA GLU A 465 17.50 -48.78 16.19
C GLU A 465 17.70 -49.68 17.43
N LYS A 466 16.65 -49.88 18.23
CA LYS A 466 16.68 -50.86 19.33
C LYS A 466 16.72 -52.31 18.84
N GLU A 467 16.13 -52.61 17.70
CA GLU A 467 16.20 -53.94 17.10
C GLU A 467 17.56 -54.20 16.45
N ASP A 468 18.17 -53.18 15.83
CA ASP A 468 19.54 -53.25 15.30
C ASP A 468 20.59 -53.48 16.41
N GLU A 469 20.43 -52.86 17.58
CA GLU A 469 21.26 -53.15 18.76
C GLU A 469 21.03 -54.58 19.32
N ASN A 470 19.84 -55.14 19.09
CA ASN A 470 19.46 -56.50 19.48
C ASN A 470 19.63 -57.52 18.36
N ILE A 471 20.38 -57.21 17.29
CA ILE A 471 20.84 -58.22 16.34
C ILE A 471 21.75 -59.17 17.11
N SER A 472 21.11 -60.19 17.65
CA SER A 472 21.74 -61.45 17.98
C SER A 472 22.51 -61.85 16.74
N ILE A 473 23.84 -61.95 16.85
CA ILE A 473 24.70 -62.51 15.82
C ILE A 473 24.04 -63.83 15.42
N VAL A 474 23.34 -63.83 14.28
CA VAL A 474 22.70 -65.04 13.78
C VAL A 474 23.86 -66.01 13.63
N PRO A 475 23.89 -67.14 14.36
CA PRO A 475 24.98 -68.07 14.21
C PRO A 475 24.92 -68.51 12.75
N GLN A 476 25.97 -68.20 11.98
CA GLN A 476 26.20 -68.74 10.64
C GLN A 476 26.43 -70.25 10.73
N LYS A 477 25.45 -71.00 11.21
CA LYS A 477 25.42 -72.44 11.03
C LYS A 477 25.01 -72.64 9.59
N VAL A 478 26.01 -72.94 8.76
CA VAL A 478 25.81 -73.40 7.38
C VAL A 478 24.99 -74.69 7.45
N TYR A 479 23.67 -74.56 7.44
CA TYR A 479 22.74 -75.68 7.39
C TYR A 479 22.71 -76.19 5.95
N LYS A 480 23.45 -77.27 5.69
CA LYS A 480 23.40 -78.00 4.41
C LYS A 480 22.06 -78.71 4.30
N SER A 481 21.03 -78.02 3.83
CA SER A 481 19.77 -78.66 3.55
C SER A 481 19.78 -79.26 2.14
N LYS A 482 19.30 -80.49 2.01
CA LYS A 482 19.27 -81.22 0.72
C LYS A 482 18.00 -80.98 -0.09
N LYS A 483 16.93 -80.44 0.50
CA LYS A 483 15.68 -80.21 -0.26
C LYS A 483 15.83 -79.00 -1.21
N PRO A 484 15.26 -79.05 -2.43
CA PRO A 484 15.27 -77.93 -3.36
C PRO A 484 14.51 -76.73 -2.80
N LEU A 485 14.83 -75.52 -3.29
CA LEU A 485 14.21 -74.26 -2.85
C LEU A 485 12.68 -74.28 -2.94
N ILE A 486 12.13 -74.93 -3.98
CA ILE A 486 10.68 -75.00 -4.21
C ILE A 486 9.89 -75.69 -3.08
N GLU A 487 10.53 -76.56 -2.30
CA GLU A 487 9.89 -77.27 -1.17
C GLU A 487 9.93 -76.50 0.15
N ARG A 488 10.46 -75.26 0.15
CA ARG A 488 10.71 -74.48 1.37
C ARG A 488 10.55 -72.97 1.19
N LEU A 489 9.59 -72.55 0.36
CA LEU A 489 9.35 -71.13 0.07
C LEU A 489 8.95 -70.31 1.30
N ASP A 490 8.38 -70.95 2.33
CA ASP A 490 7.95 -70.30 3.57
C ASP A 490 9.10 -70.03 4.57
N ASP A 491 10.29 -70.61 4.33
CA ASP A 491 11.45 -70.49 5.21
C ASP A 491 12.52 -69.57 4.59
N PHE A 492 12.71 -68.37 5.14
CA PHE A 492 13.83 -67.51 4.73
C PHE A 492 15.17 -68.02 5.27
N ARG A 493 16.14 -68.29 4.36
CA ARG A 493 17.48 -68.78 4.70
C ARG A 493 18.52 -68.18 3.76
N GLU A 494 19.67 -67.77 4.29
CA GLU A 494 20.81 -67.36 3.48
C GLU A 494 21.53 -68.60 2.91
N GLU A 495 21.34 -68.90 1.63
CA GLU A 495 22.00 -70.01 0.93
C GLU A 495 22.95 -69.50 -0.18
N PRO A 496 24.26 -69.35 0.09
CA PRO A 496 25.25 -68.93 -0.90
C PRO A 496 25.34 -69.86 -2.13
N GLN A 497 24.84 -71.10 -2.00
CA GLN A 497 24.80 -72.09 -3.09
C GLN A 497 23.85 -71.68 -4.22
N LEU A 498 22.87 -70.81 -3.96
CA LEU A 498 21.98 -70.24 -4.99
C LEU A 498 22.74 -69.34 -5.98
N LEU A 499 23.89 -68.79 -5.58
CA LEU A 499 24.79 -67.99 -6.43
C LEU A 499 25.80 -68.85 -7.20
N SER A 500 25.78 -70.18 -7.00
CA SER A 500 26.69 -71.10 -7.69
C SER A 500 26.19 -71.43 -9.10
N LYS A 501 27.06 -72.04 -9.93
CA LYS A 501 26.70 -72.47 -11.29
C LYS A 501 25.59 -73.53 -11.33
N ASN A 502 25.39 -74.28 -10.24
CA ASN A 502 24.42 -75.38 -10.15
C ASN A 502 23.52 -75.21 -8.90
N PRO A 503 22.57 -74.26 -8.90
CA PRO A 503 21.71 -74.02 -7.75
C PRO A 503 20.64 -75.11 -7.62
N ASN A 504 20.39 -75.58 -6.39
CA ASN A 504 19.36 -76.60 -6.09
C ASN A 504 17.96 -75.96 -5.98
N LEU A 505 17.43 -75.45 -7.09
CA LEU A 505 16.17 -74.71 -7.13
C LEU A 505 14.95 -75.63 -7.18
N VAL A 506 14.97 -76.56 -8.14
CA VAL A 506 13.87 -77.47 -8.47
C VAL A 506 14.46 -78.76 -9.06
N SER A 507 13.84 -79.90 -8.78
CA SER A 507 14.21 -81.18 -9.39
C SER A 507 13.68 -81.25 -10.83
N LEU A 508 14.55 -81.53 -11.81
CA LEU A 508 14.18 -81.75 -13.21
C LEU A 508 14.59 -83.17 -13.66
N PRO A 509 13.70 -83.93 -14.34
CA PRO A 509 12.30 -83.58 -14.63
C PRO A 509 11.45 -83.58 -13.36
N THR A 510 10.38 -82.77 -13.35
CA THR A 510 9.41 -82.74 -12.25
C THR A 510 8.81 -84.13 -12.05
N ALA A 511 8.57 -84.53 -10.79
CA ALA A 511 7.87 -85.77 -10.51
C ALA A 511 6.47 -85.74 -11.16
N MET A 512 6.08 -86.82 -11.82
CA MET A 512 4.76 -86.95 -12.44
C MET A 512 3.72 -87.11 -11.32
N GLU A 513 2.84 -86.13 -11.18
CA GLU A 513 1.72 -86.19 -10.24
C GLU A 513 0.41 -86.48 -11.00
N PRO A 514 -0.48 -87.33 -10.46
CA PRO A 514 -1.77 -87.60 -11.07
C PRO A 514 -2.67 -86.35 -11.01
N ILE A 515 -3.02 -85.80 -12.18
CA ILE A 515 -3.94 -84.67 -12.30
C ILE A 515 -5.32 -85.21 -12.72
N PRO A 516 -6.43 -84.82 -12.06
CA PRO A 516 -7.77 -85.22 -12.48
C PRO A 516 -8.09 -84.66 -13.87
N VAL A 517 -8.64 -85.50 -14.75
CA VAL A 517 -8.89 -85.24 -16.19
C VAL A 517 -9.93 -84.11 -16.42
N LYS A 518 -10.62 -83.67 -15.37
CA LYS A 518 -11.53 -82.51 -15.40
C LYS A 518 -11.13 -81.50 -14.32
N PRO A 519 -10.76 -80.27 -14.69
CA PRO A 519 -10.63 -79.19 -13.72
C PRO A 519 -11.97 -78.98 -13.00
N LEU A 520 -11.94 -78.78 -11.69
CA LEU A 520 -13.12 -78.35 -10.95
C LEU A 520 -13.49 -76.93 -11.41
N PHE A 521 -14.58 -76.84 -12.18
CA PHE A 521 -15.14 -75.58 -12.65
C PHE A 521 -16.39 -75.29 -11.84
N TYR A 522 -16.33 -74.25 -11.00
CA TYR A 522 -17.50 -73.75 -10.27
C TYR A 522 -18.15 -72.64 -11.06
N ASP A 523 -19.44 -72.75 -11.32
CA ASP A 523 -20.21 -71.65 -11.89
C ASP A 523 -20.53 -70.62 -10.79
N LEU A 524 -19.55 -69.74 -10.53
CA LEU A 524 -19.69 -68.67 -9.55
C LEU A 524 -20.73 -67.63 -9.96
N ALA A 525 -21.12 -67.56 -11.25
CA ALA A 525 -22.13 -66.62 -11.72
C ALA A 525 -23.50 -66.92 -11.11
N LEU A 526 -23.79 -68.19 -10.80
CA LEU A 526 -25.02 -68.59 -10.13
C LEU A 526 -25.16 -67.95 -8.74
N ASN A 527 -24.05 -67.75 -8.02
CA ASN A 527 -24.08 -67.07 -6.71
C ASN A 527 -24.49 -65.60 -6.81
N PHE A 528 -24.34 -64.98 -7.98
CA PHE A 528 -24.73 -63.59 -8.24
C PHE A 528 -26.16 -63.47 -8.81
N VAL A 529 -26.87 -64.58 -9.00
CA VAL A 529 -28.30 -64.56 -9.36
C VAL A 529 -29.12 -64.33 -8.10
N GLU A 530 -29.21 -63.06 -7.71
CA GLU A 530 -30.06 -62.61 -6.63
C GLU A 530 -31.38 -62.05 -7.18
N PHE A 531 -32.45 -62.09 -6.37
CA PHE A 531 -33.66 -61.38 -6.75
C PHE A 531 -33.40 -59.87 -6.73
N PRO A 532 -33.96 -59.11 -7.69
CA PRO A 532 -33.87 -57.65 -7.65
C PRO A 532 -34.49 -57.14 -6.35
N ASP A 533 -33.94 -56.06 -5.79
CA ASP A 533 -34.50 -55.43 -4.61
C ASP A 533 -35.90 -54.89 -4.93
N LEU A 534 -36.91 -55.43 -4.25
CA LEU A 534 -38.33 -55.10 -4.47
C LEU A 534 -38.84 -54.02 -3.49
N SER A 535 -37.96 -53.40 -2.69
CA SER A 535 -38.31 -52.38 -1.71
C SER A 535 -39.15 -51.24 -2.30
N GLU A 536 -38.80 -50.74 -3.49
CA GLU A 536 -39.55 -49.68 -4.18
C GLU A 536 -40.97 -50.10 -4.59
N LYS A 537 -41.19 -51.39 -4.89
CA LYS A 537 -42.53 -51.91 -5.20
C LYS A 537 -43.37 -52.08 -3.94
N LEU A 538 -42.76 -52.34 -2.79
CA LEU A 538 -43.45 -52.43 -1.49
C LEU A 538 -43.96 -51.06 -1.01
N GLU A 539 -43.21 -49.98 -1.23
CA GLU A 539 -43.62 -48.61 -0.88
C GLU A 539 -44.81 -48.12 -1.72
N SER A 540 -44.92 -48.57 -2.97
CA SER A 540 -46.06 -48.24 -3.85
C SER A 540 -47.39 -48.86 -3.39
N VAL A 541 -47.35 -49.97 -2.63
CA VAL A 541 -48.54 -50.67 -2.10
C VAL A 541 -49.02 -50.07 -0.78
N GLN A 542 -48.15 -49.40 -0.01
CA GLN A 542 -48.53 -48.79 1.27
C GLN A 542 -49.20 -47.41 1.13
N LYS A 543 -48.99 -46.69 0.00
CA LYS A 543 -49.67 -45.40 -0.25
C LYS A 543 -51.09 -45.53 -0.84
N SER A 544 -51.54 -46.73 -1.25
CA SER A 544 -52.86 -46.94 -1.87
C SER A 544 -53.91 -47.62 -0.98
N LYS A 545 -53.70 -47.71 0.35
CA LYS A 545 -54.62 -48.36 1.30
C LYS A 545 -55.07 -47.50 2.49
N GLN A 546 -55.23 -46.18 2.30
CA GLN A 546 -56.06 -45.35 3.18
C GLN A 546 -57.27 -44.82 2.41
N GLY A 547 -58.33 -45.62 2.39
CA GLY A 547 -59.63 -45.29 1.81
C GLY A 547 -60.69 -46.35 2.14
N ALA A 548 -61.41 -46.10 3.24
CA ALA A 548 -62.76 -46.59 3.62
C ALA A 548 -63.08 -48.11 3.64
N GLY A 549 -63.62 -48.56 4.79
CA GLY A 549 -64.30 -49.86 5.00
C GLY A 549 -64.13 -50.36 6.43
N ILE A 550 -64.71 -49.70 7.44
CA ILE A 550 -65.99 -50.05 8.12
C ILE A 550 -66.08 -51.53 8.54
N SER A 551 -66.15 -51.71 9.87
CA SER A 551 -66.63 -52.89 10.62
C SER A 551 -65.92 -54.22 10.37
N GLY A 552 -65.26 -54.86 11.33
CA GLY A 552 -65.66 -54.95 12.73
C GLY A 552 -66.07 -56.39 13.00
N PHE A 553 -65.42 -56.97 14.02
CA PHE A 553 -65.92 -58.09 14.81
C PHE A 553 -66.22 -59.38 14.07
N VAL A 554 -65.42 -60.42 14.33
CA VAL A 554 -65.92 -61.61 15.01
C VAL A 554 -64.73 -62.52 15.42
N LYS A 555 -64.66 -62.72 16.73
CA LYS A 555 -64.14 -63.89 17.45
C LYS A 555 -62.65 -64.19 17.39
N GLY A 556 -62.01 -63.87 18.51
CA GLY A 556 -61.12 -64.84 19.12
C GLY A 556 -61.86 -66.15 19.35
N LEU A 557 -61.26 -67.26 18.93
CA LEU A 557 -61.59 -68.60 19.38
C LEU A 557 -60.32 -69.43 19.19
N TRP A 558 -59.70 -69.80 20.32
CA TRP A 558 -58.69 -70.85 20.47
C TRP A 558 -57.29 -70.53 19.89
N GLY A 559 -56.20 -70.57 20.65
CA GLY A 559 -55.93 -71.39 21.83
C GLY A 559 -55.19 -72.66 21.42
N TRP A 560 -53.86 -72.59 21.56
CA TRP A 560 -52.91 -73.71 21.73
C TRP A 560 -52.52 -74.55 20.49
N GLY A 561 -51.25 -74.41 20.10
CA GLY A 561 -50.22 -75.35 20.55
C GLY A 561 -49.91 -76.58 19.69
N LYS A 562 -48.63 -76.68 19.31
CA LYS A 562 -47.85 -77.87 18.89
C LYS A 562 -48.30 -78.52 17.57
N LYS A 563 -47.40 -78.85 16.64
CA LYS A 563 -45.96 -79.16 16.70
C LYS A 563 -45.17 -78.37 15.67
#